data_AF-A0AAE0GZ67-F1
#
_entry.id   AF-A0AAE0GZ67-F1
#
_cell.length_a   1.000
_cell.length_b   1.000
_cell.length_c   1.000
_cell.angle_alpha   90.00
_cell.angle_beta   90.00
_cell.angle_gamma   90.00
#
_symmetry.space_group_name_H-M   'P 1'
#
loop_
_entity.id
_entity.type
_entity.pdbx_description
1 polymer ?
#
loop_
_entity_poly.entity_id
_entity_poly.type
_entity_poly.pdbx_seq_one_letter_code
_entity_poly.pdbx_strand_id
1 'polypeptide(L)'
;MEILPNGEYAYFLGDKQATNGCYVESVKIPLGETRPITHGTIISFGGLKDVTKPDGSSQRNPFRFRFSLGPALSFPSELPRRTRTMEELKEDCICPVCKEDMVDAHILPCTHSFCGACIWTWAQTRNTCPKCRSFFDAPIENRLLEDSLELATKSESLPKAVVEERKKRKIECVQERMRLKRMRPETTTTFANFRRNVARVVLYANMRSRFLEPVVAPPDRE
;
A
#
# COMPACT_ATOMS: atom_id res chain seq x y z
N MET A 1 -18.82 -16.58 2.99
CA MET A 1 -17.64 -17.33 3.42
C MET A 1 -18.15 -18.70 3.78
N GLU A 2 -17.83 -19.70 2.97
CA GLU A 2 -18.25 -21.09 3.21
C GLU A 2 -16.99 -21.92 3.47
N ILE A 3 -17.11 -22.88 4.40
CA ILE A 3 -16.06 -23.84 4.71
C ILE A 3 -16.25 -24.99 3.73
N LEU A 4 -15.26 -25.21 2.86
CA LEU A 4 -15.27 -26.33 1.94
C LEU A 4 -15.10 -27.65 2.71
N PRO A 5 -15.51 -28.80 2.15
CA PRO A 5 -15.40 -30.12 2.80
C PRO A 5 -13.97 -30.51 3.20
N ASN A 6 -12.97 -29.87 2.60
CA ASN A 6 -11.55 -30.04 2.89
C ASN A 6 -11.02 -29.11 4.01
N GLY A 7 -11.89 -28.30 4.64
CA GLY A 7 -11.52 -27.36 5.69
C GLY A 7 -10.94 -26.02 5.20
N GLU A 8 -10.89 -25.79 3.88
CA GLU A 8 -10.40 -24.52 3.32
C GLU A 8 -11.51 -23.46 3.24
N TYR A 9 -11.14 -22.20 3.47
CA TYR A 9 -12.06 -21.07 3.32
C TYR A 9 -12.21 -20.67 1.85
N ALA A 10 -13.43 -20.78 1.31
CA ALA A 10 -13.76 -20.25 -0.01
C ALA A 10 -14.25 -18.80 0.10
N TYR A 11 -13.61 -17.93 -0.68
CA TYR A 11 -14.09 -16.58 -0.97
C TYR A 11 -14.87 -16.61 -2.27
N PHE A 12 -15.81 -15.70 -2.48
CA PHE A 12 -16.59 -15.66 -3.71
C PHE A 12 -16.27 -14.38 -4.49
N LEU A 13 -15.96 -14.56 -5.77
CA LEU A 13 -15.71 -13.48 -6.72
C LEU A 13 -16.88 -13.39 -7.70
N GLY A 14 -17.45 -12.20 -7.87
CA GLY A 14 -18.49 -11.92 -8.85
C GLY A 14 -18.06 -10.85 -9.85
N ASP A 15 -18.60 -10.91 -11.07
CA ASP A 15 -18.40 -9.87 -12.08
C ASP A 15 -19.45 -8.76 -11.94
N LYS A 16 -18.99 -7.52 -11.75
CA LYS A 16 -19.84 -6.32 -11.65
C LYS A 16 -19.80 -5.50 -12.94
N GLN A 17 -20.07 -6.16 -14.06
CA GLN A 17 -20.08 -5.55 -15.39
C GLN A 17 -18.71 -4.99 -15.81
N ALA A 18 -17.64 -5.77 -15.61
CA ALA A 18 -16.35 -5.43 -16.22
C ALA A 18 -16.50 -5.39 -17.76
N THR A 19 -15.92 -4.38 -18.40
CA THR A 19 -16.09 -4.12 -19.84
C THR A 19 -15.84 -5.35 -20.73
N ASN A 20 -14.85 -6.18 -20.38
CA ASN A 20 -14.56 -7.44 -21.09
C ASN A 20 -14.70 -8.68 -20.18
N GLY A 21 -15.37 -8.54 -19.04
CA GLY A 21 -15.63 -9.59 -18.07
C GLY A 21 -14.50 -9.89 -17.07
N CYS A 22 -14.85 -10.65 -16.04
CA CYS A 22 -13.94 -11.19 -15.02
C CYS A 22 -13.77 -12.72 -15.19
N TYR A 23 -12.55 -13.22 -14.98
CA TYR A 23 -12.21 -14.64 -15.16
C TYR A 23 -11.52 -15.19 -13.91
N VAL A 24 -11.90 -16.40 -13.51
CA VAL A 24 -11.25 -17.19 -12.45
C VAL A 24 -10.73 -18.47 -13.09
N GLU A 25 -9.44 -18.77 -12.95
CA GLU A 25 -8.80 -19.92 -13.60
C GLU A 25 -9.10 -20.02 -15.11
N SER A 26 -9.08 -18.86 -15.79
CA SER A 26 -9.42 -18.72 -17.22
C SER A 26 -10.89 -18.97 -17.58
N VAL A 27 -11.77 -19.19 -16.62
CA VAL A 27 -13.22 -19.34 -16.83
C VAL A 27 -13.92 -18.02 -16.53
N LYS A 28 -14.71 -17.51 -17.49
CA LYS A 28 -15.50 -16.28 -17.33
C LYS A 28 -16.56 -16.47 -16.25
N ILE A 29 -16.73 -15.49 -15.37
CA ILE A 29 -17.82 -15.44 -14.40
C ILE A 29 -19.04 -14.84 -15.11
N PRO A 30 -20.18 -15.55 -15.20
CA PRO A 30 -21.41 -14.97 -15.74
C PRO A 30 -21.91 -13.78 -14.91
N LEU A 31 -22.60 -12.84 -15.55
CA LEU A 31 -23.13 -11.67 -14.85
C LEU A 31 -24.21 -12.10 -13.85
N GLY A 32 -24.06 -11.70 -12.59
CA GLY A 32 -24.98 -12.09 -11.50
C GLY A 32 -24.60 -13.40 -10.80
N GLU A 33 -23.60 -14.12 -11.28
CA GLU A 33 -23.05 -15.30 -10.62
C GLU A 33 -21.77 -14.99 -9.84
N THR A 34 -21.39 -15.91 -8.96
CA THR A 34 -20.12 -15.85 -8.24
C THR A 34 -19.37 -17.17 -8.37
N ARG A 35 -18.04 -17.10 -8.35
CA ARG A 35 -17.17 -18.28 -8.32
C ARG A 35 -16.34 -18.33 -7.05
N PRO A 36 -16.14 -19.52 -6.45
CA PRO A 36 -15.25 -19.67 -5.32
C PRO A 36 -13.79 -19.43 -5.74
N ILE A 37 -13.02 -18.77 -4.87
CA ILE A 37 -11.58 -18.52 -4.99
C ILE A 37 -10.90 -18.88 -3.65
N THR A 38 -9.70 -19.45 -3.73
CA THR A 38 -8.86 -19.86 -2.61
C THR A 38 -7.43 -19.33 -2.77
N HIS A 39 -6.61 -19.41 -1.73
CA HIS A 39 -5.21 -18.97 -1.84
C HIS A 39 -4.53 -19.65 -3.03
N GLY A 40 -3.87 -18.86 -3.89
CA GLY A 40 -3.25 -19.30 -5.13
C GLY A 40 -4.12 -19.15 -6.39
N THR A 41 -5.44 -18.94 -6.26
CA THR A 41 -6.35 -18.82 -7.41
C THR A 41 -5.99 -17.65 -8.33
N ILE A 42 -5.95 -17.89 -9.64
CA ILE A 42 -5.66 -16.88 -10.64
C ILE A 42 -6.94 -16.15 -11.05
N ILE A 43 -6.89 -14.82 -10.98
CA ILE A 43 -7.96 -13.91 -11.38
C ILE A 43 -7.46 -13.06 -12.55
N SER A 44 -8.24 -12.97 -13.62
CA SER A 44 -7.94 -12.09 -14.76
C SER A 44 -9.11 -11.14 -15.02
N PHE A 45 -8.81 -9.86 -15.15
CA PHE A 45 -9.78 -8.84 -15.53
C PHE A 45 -9.60 -8.47 -16.99
N GLY A 46 -10.69 -8.19 -17.70
CA GLY A 46 -10.58 -7.55 -19.01
C GLY A 46 -10.22 -8.48 -20.18
N GLY A 47 -10.27 -9.81 -20.01
CA GLY A 47 -10.01 -10.79 -21.07
C GLY A 47 -9.37 -12.09 -20.57
N LEU A 48 -9.22 -13.07 -21.48
CA LEU A 48 -8.55 -14.35 -21.25
C LEU A 48 -7.06 -14.19 -20.89
N LYS A 49 -6.39 -15.30 -20.55
CA LYS A 49 -4.95 -15.37 -20.24
C LYS A 49 -4.09 -14.70 -21.33
N ASP A 50 -4.51 -14.85 -22.58
CA ASP A 50 -3.87 -14.35 -23.78
C ASP A 50 -4.89 -13.53 -24.58
N VAL A 51 -4.56 -12.28 -24.89
CA VAL A 51 -5.39 -11.35 -25.66
C VAL A 51 -4.82 -11.26 -27.06
N THR A 52 -5.54 -11.78 -28.05
CA THR A 52 -5.20 -11.60 -29.46
C THR A 52 -5.51 -10.17 -29.87
N LYS A 53 -4.49 -9.42 -30.24
CA LYS A 53 -4.63 -8.09 -30.81
C LYS A 53 -5.21 -8.17 -32.24
N PRO A 54 -5.75 -7.05 -32.77
CA PRO A 54 -6.23 -6.99 -34.16
C PRO A 54 -5.16 -7.33 -35.20
N ASP A 55 -3.88 -7.21 -34.85
CA ASP A 55 -2.71 -7.55 -35.66
C ASP A 55 -2.34 -9.05 -35.63
N GLY A 56 -3.11 -9.89 -34.92
CA GLY A 56 -2.86 -11.32 -34.78
C GLY A 56 -1.81 -11.69 -33.73
N SER A 57 -1.15 -10.70 -33.10
CA SER A 57 -0.20 -10.95 -32.01
C SER A 57 -0.92 -11.29 -30.71
N SER A 58 -0.43 -12.31 -30.00
CA SER A 58 -0.93 -12.70 -28.68
C SER A 58 -0.17 -11.94 -27.60
N GLN A 59 -0.88 -11.11 -26.82
CA GLN A 59 -0.31 -10.46 -25.65
C GLN A 59 -0.89 -11.09 -24.38
N ARG A 60 0.00 -11.57 -23.48
CA ARG A 60 -0.40 -12.01 -22.14
C ARG A 60 -1.15 -10.89 -21.42
N ASN A 61 -2.33 -11.19 -20.88
CA ASN A 61 -3.16 -10.19 -20.21
C ASN A 61 -2.43 -9.59 -19.00
N PRO A 62 -2.16 -8.26 -18.98
CA PRO A 62 -1.44 -7.61 -17.90
C PRO A 62 -2.28 -7.51 -16.60
N PHE A 63 -3.59 -7.73 -16.66
CA PHE A 63 -4.50 -7.68 -15.52
C PHE A 63 -4.74 -9.07 -14.92
N ARG A 64 -3.67 -9.86 -14.75
CA ARG A 64 -3.68 -11.20 -14.17
C ARG A 64 -3.05 -11.19 -12.78
N PHE A 65 -3.80 -11.63 -11.78
CA PHE A 65 -3.46 -11.57 -10.38
C PHE A 65 -3.57 -12.95 -9.75
N ARG A 66 -2.70 -13.23 -8.77
CA ARG A 66 -2.83 -14.40 -7.90
C ARG A 66 -3.52 -13.95 -6.62
N PHE A 67 -4.63 -14.58 -6.28
CA PHE A 67 -5.32 -14.35 -5.02
C PHE A 67 -4.49 -14.99 -3.91
N SER A 68 -3.79 -14.17 -3.13
CA SER A 68 -3.15 -14.61 -1.90
C SER A 68 -4.02 -14.21 -0.73
N LEU A 69 -4.50 -15.20 0.02
CA LEU A 69 -4.67 -14.96 1.45
C LEU A 69 -3.27 -14.63 1.96
N GLY A 70 -3.06 -13.40 2.43
CA GLY A 70 -1.87 -13.10 3.21
C GLY A 70 -1.73 -14.19 4.28
N PRO A 71 -0.50 -14.49 4.77
CA PRO A 71 -0.34 -15.49 5.80
C PRO A 71 -1.45 -15.25 6.82
N ALA A 72 -2.27 -16.29 7.08
CA ALA A 72 -3.18 -16.24 8.21
C ALA A 72 -2.30 -15.69 9.31
N LEU A 73 -2.64 -14.50 9.82
CA LEU A 73 -1.84 -13.91 10.86
C LEU A 73 -2.07 -14.83 12.06
N SER A 74 -1.34 -15.96 12.10
CA SER A 74 -0.81 -16.51 13.31
C SER A 74 0.09 -15.40 13.81
N PHE A 75 -0.55 -14.37 14.38
CA PHE A 75 0.08 -13.55 15.37
C PHE A 75 0.64 -14.59 16.34
N PRO A 76 1.97 -14.71 16.45
CA PRO A 76 2.50 -15.45 17.58
C PRO A 76 1.78 -14.89 18.79
N SER A 77 1.14 -15.75 19.60
CA SER A 77 0.41 -15.32 20.80
C SER A 77 1.28 -14.43 21.68
N GLU A 78 2.60 -14.56 21.51
CA GLU A 78 3.63 -13.70 22.04
C GLU A 78 4.52 -13.20 20.89
N LEU A 79 4.27 -11.97 20.41
CA LEU A 79 5.32 -11.22 19.73
C LEU A 79 6.49 -11.12 20.71
N PRO A 80 7.75 -11.44 20.32
CA PRO A 80 8.88 -11.25 21.20
C PRO A 80 8.89 -9.78 21.64
N ARG A 81 8.60 -9.54 22.92
CA ARG A 81 8.74 -8.21 23.53
C ARG A 81 10.22 -7.93 23.63
N ARG A 82 10.81 -7.47 22.51
CA ARG A 82 12.10 -6.83 22.56
C ARG A 82 11.90 -5.53 23.35
N THR A 83 12.41 -5.51 24.58
CA THR A 83 12.58 -4.26 25.32
C THR A 83 13.54 -3.40 24.53
N ARG A 84 12.99 -2.40 23.85
CA ARG A 84 13.80 -1.41 23.14
C ARG A 84 14.37 -0.42 24.14
N THR A 85 15.60 0.02 23.92
CA THR A 85 16.17 1.08 24.75
C THR A 85 15.56 2.43 24.37
N MET A 86 15.70 3.44 25.25
CA MET A 86 15.23 4.79 24.95
C MET A 86 15.96 5.41 23.75
N GLU A 87 17.20 4.99 23.52
CA GLU A 87 18.03 5.42 22.39
C GLU A 87 17.50 4.85 21.07
N GLU A 88 17.16 3.55 21.02
CA GLU A 88 16.56 2.91 19.84
C GLU A 88 15.20 3.56 19.48
N LEU A 89 14.41 3.93 20.49
CA LEU A 89 13.14 4.63 20.30
C LEU A 89 13.31 6.07 19.80
N LYS A 90 14.43 6.74 20.14
CA LYS A 90 14.77 8.05 19.61
C LYS A 90 15.18 7.98 18.15
N GLU A 91 15.87 6.92 17.72
CA GLU A 91 16.21 6.73 16.30
C GLU A 91 14.96 6.60 15.42
N ASP A 92 13.91 5.96 15.93
CA ASP A 92 12.61 5.84 15.25
C ASP A 92 11.90 7.21 15.08
N CYS A 93 12.34 8.25 15.78
CA CYS A 93 11.83 9.62 15.71
C CYS A 93 12.62 10.53 14.75
N ILE A 94 13.73 10.05 14.20
CA ILE A 94 14.59 10.79 13.27
C ILE A 94 14.20 10.47 11.83
N CYS A 95 14.05 11.50 11.01
CA CYS A 95 13.73 11.34 9.60
C CYS A 95 14.93 10.72 8.85
N PRO A 96 14.78 9.59 8.16
CA PRO A 96 15.89 8.97 7.45
C PRO A 96 16.41 9.79 6.26
N VAL A 97 15.64 10.79 5.79
CA VAL A 97 15.97 11.65 4.64
C VAL A 97 16.77 12.88 5.09
N CYS A 98 16.23 13.70 5.99
CA CYS A 98 16.93 14.91 6.45
C CYS A 98 17.85 14.68 7.66
N LYS A 99 17.80 13.51 8.30
CA LYS A 99 18.59 13.16 9.50
C LYS A 99 18.32 14.03 10.73
N GLU A 100 17.17 14.70 10.75
CA GLU A 100 16.69 15.52 11.86
C GLU A 100 15.41 14.93 12.46
N ASP A 101 15.01 15.43 13.62
CA ASP A 101 13.73 15.12 14.24
C ASP A 101 12.56 15.29 13.26
N MET A 102 11.70 14.28 13.21
CA MET A 102 10.52 14.31 12.35
C MET A 102 9.56 15.42 12.74
N VAL A 103 9.07 16.12 11.71
CA VAL A 103 8.00 17.11 11.80
C VAL A 103 7.00 16.86 10.69
N ASP A 104 5.70 16.97 11.01
CA ASP A 104 4.63 16.61 10.07
C ASP A 104 4.82 15.17 9.58
N ALA A 105 4.88 14.22 10.52
CA ALA A 105 5.24 12.84 10.27
C ALA A 105 4.27 12.16 9.29
N HIS A 106 4.82 11.43 8.32
CA HIS A 106 4.06 10.64 7.34
C HIS A 106 4.60 9.23 7.27
N ILE A 107 3.69 8.26 7.22
CA ILE A 107 3.96 6.82 7.15
C ILE A 107 3.61 6.27 5.75
N LEU A 108 4.42 5.31 5.30
CA LEU A 108 4.18 4.54 4.08
C LEU A 108 3.57 3.17 4.40
N PRO A 109 2.97 2.45 3.42
CA PRO A 109 2.45 1.10 3.61
C PRO A 109 3.48 0.09 4.14
N CYS A 110 4.77 0.34 3.87
CA CYS A 110 5.90 -0.44 4.39
C CYS A 110 6.33 -0.02 5.81
N THR A 111 5.47 0.70 6.54
CA THR A 111 5.62 1.19 7.94
C THR A 111 6.79 2.15 8.23
N HIS A 112 7.51 2.62 7.22
CA HIS A 112 8.55 3.63 7.39
C HIS A 112 7.97 5.05 7.44
N SER A 113 8.45 5.84 8.41
CA SER A 113 8.02 7.23 8.64
C SER A 113 9.09 8.24 8.21
N PHE A 114 8.64 9.41 7.76
CA PHE A 114 9.45 10.53 7.27
C PHE A 114 8.77 11.86 7.58
N CYS A 115 9.49 12.98 7.48
CA CYS A 115 8.87 14.31 7.45
C CYS A 115 7.97 14.44 6.20
N GLY A 116 6.87 15.19 6.32
CA GLY A 116 5.92 15.42 5.23
C GLY A 116 6.58 16.01 3.99
N ALA A 117 7.29 17.13 4.12
CA ALA A 117 8.03 17.72 3.00
C ALA A 117 9.02 16.72 2.38
N CYS A 118 9.81 16.00 3.19
CA CYS A 118 10.82 15.06 2.71
C CYS A 118 10.22 13.97 1.81
N ILE A 119 9.16 13.30 2.27
CA ILE A 119 8.58 12.20 1.49
C ILE A 119 7.79 12.72 0.29
N TRP A 120 7.17 13.89 0.38
CA TRP A 120 6.47 14.50 -0.75
C TRP A 120 7.43 15.01 -1.82
N THR A 121 8.63 15.49 -1.46
CA THR A 121 9.69 15.83 -2.41
C THR A 121 10.19 14.58 -3.11
N TRP A 122 10.46 13.51 -2.37
CA TRP A 122 10.86 12.23 -2.95
C TRP A 122 9.81 11.70 -3.94
N ALA A 123 8.53 11.76 -3.54
CA ALA A 123 7.39 11.34 -4.35
C ALA A 123 7.16 12.16 -5.63
N GLN A 124 7.81 13.32 -5.79
CA GLN A 124 7.81 14.04 -7.08
C GLN A 124 8.57 13.26 -8.16
N THR A 125 9.58 12.48 -7.75
CA THR A 125 10.44 11.75 -8.69
C THR A 125 10.11 10.26 -8.72
N ARG A 126 9.87 9.64 -7.55
CA ARG A 126 9.69 8.20 -7.41
C ARG A 126 8.71 7.85 -6.29
N ASN A 127 7.74 7.01 -6.61
CA ASN A 127 6.76 6.44 -5.68
C ASN A 127 7.29 5.21 -4.92
N THR A 128 8.52 5.29 -4.39
CA THR A 128 9.18 4.17 -3.70
C THR A 128 9.74 4.62 -2.35
N CYS A 129 9.68 3.77 -1.32
CA CYS A 129 10.20 4.13 0.00
C CYS A 129 11.71 4.43 -0.05
N PRO A 130 12.19 5.56 0.50
CA PRO A 130 13.63 5.85 0.57
C PRO A 130 14.45 4.81 1.36
N LYS A 131 13.82 4.09 2.30
CA LYS A 131 14.50 3.13 3.19
C LYS A 131 14.51 1.70 2.62
N CYS A 132 13.38 1.21 2.13
CA CYS A 132 13.25 -0.19 1.67
C CYS A 132 12.86 -0.35 0.20
N ARG A 133 12.70 0.76 -0.54
CA ARG A 133 12.33 0.79 -1.97
C ARG A 133 10.96 0.21 -2.32
N SER A 134 10.14 -0.19 -1.34
CA SER A 134 8.77 -0.64 -1.55
C SER A 134 7.90 0.45 -2.19
N PHE A 135 7.05 0.08 -3.15
CA PHE A 135 6.16 1.02 -3.84
C PHE A 135 5.06 1.58 -2.92
N PHE A 136 4.63 2.82 -3.16
CA PHE A 136 3.49 3.43 -2.48
C PHE A 136 2.71 4.39 -3.38
N ASP A 137 1.39 4.50 -3.19
CA ASP A 137 0.54 5.42 -3.96
C ASP A 137 0.66 6.88 -3.50
N ALA A 138 0.53 7.09 -2.20
CA ALA A 138 0.66 8.38 -1.55
C ALA A 138 1.12 8.22 -0.10
N PRO A 139 1.91 9.17 0.44
CA PRO A 139 2.23 9.20 1.87
C PRO A 139 0.97 9.48 2.71
N ILE A 140 0.85 8.85 3.88
CA ILE A 140 -0.28 9.00 4.81
C ILE A 140 0.21 9.74 6.05
N GLU A 141 -0.55 10.71 6.58
CA GLU A 141 -0.21 11.40 7.83
C GLU A 141 -0.13 10.40 9.00
N ASN A 142 0.98 10.42 9.75
CA ASN A 142 1.20 9.59 10.93
C ASN A 142 0.93 10.40 12.21
N ARG A 143 -0.36 10.62 12.51
CA ARG A 143 -0.78 11.43 13.67
C ARG A 143 -0.32 10.86 15.00
N LEU A 144 -0.28 9.53 15.14
CA LEU A 144 0.18 8.88 16.37
C LEU A 144 1.63 9.21 16.71
N LEU A 145 2.49 9.19 15.68
CA LEU A 145 3.89 9.57 15.85
C LEU A 145 4.03 11.07 16.11
N GLU A 146 3.26 11.89 15.40
CA GLU A 146 3.27 13.35 15.61
C GLU A 146 2.85 13.73 17.03
N ASP A 147 1.78 13.14 17.55
CA ASP A 147 1.29 13.38 18.91
C ASP A 147 2.33 12.96 19.96
N SER A 148 2.99 11.83 19.72
CA SER A 148 4.06 11.32 20.59
C SER A 148 5.27 12.26 20.61
N LEU A 149 5.65 12.80 19.45
CA LEU A 149 6.72 13.78 19.32
C LEU A 149 6.37 15.11 20.00
N GLU A 150 5.12 15.56 19.87
CA GLU A 150 4.64 16.75 20.55
C GLU A 150 4.70 16.60 22.07
N LEU A 151 4.25 15.46 22.61
CA LEU A 151 4.31 15.17 24.04
C LEU A 151 5.77 15.18 24.54
N ALA A 152 6.69 14.56 23.80
CA ALA A 152 8.11 14.59 24.13
C ALA A 152 8.66 16.04 24.18
N THR A 153 8.21 16.90 23.26
CA THR A 153 8.67 18.29 23.17
C THR A 153 8.05 19.24 24.20
N LYS A 154 6.86 18.91 24.72
CA LYS A 154 6.17 19.66 25.77
C LYS A 154 6.66 19.32 27.18
N SER A 155 7.49 18.29 27.32
CA SER A 155 8.10 17.95 28.62
C SER A 155 8.97 19.10 29.13
N GLU A 156 8.88 19.42 30.43
CA GLU A 156 9.57 20.56 31.10
C GLU A 156 11.11 20.52 31.04
N SER A 157 11.68 19.47 30.44
CA SER A 157 13.12 19.23 30.39
C SER A 157 13.85 19.94 29.23
N LEU A 158 13.14 20.46 28.22
CA LEU A 158 13.77 21.06 27.03
C LEU A 158 13.84 22.60 27.08
N PRO A 159 14.95 23.22 26.61
CA PRO A 159 15.04 24.67 26.49
C PRO A 159 13.98 25.25 25.56
N LYS A 160 13.39 26.40 25.92
CA LYS A 160 12.36 27.10 25.11
C LYS A 160 12.80 27.32 23.65
N ALA A 161 14.08 27.62 23.42
CA ALA A 161 14.62 27.84 22.07
C ALA A 161 14.48 26.60 21.17
N VAL A 162 14.72 25.39 21.70
CA VAL A 162 14.62 24.13 20.95
C VAL A 162 13.17 23.84 20.56
N VAL A 163 12.23 24.13 21.48
CA VAL A 163 10.79 23.94 21.24
C VAL A 163 10.29 24.89 20.14
N GLU A 164 10.69 26.16 20.18
CA GLU A 164 10.32 27.14 19.16
C GLU A 164 10.95 26.85 17.80
N GLU A 165 12.20 26.41 17.76
CA GLU A 165 12.86 25.97 16.53
C GLU A 165 12.11 24.79 15.88
N ARG A 166 11.68 23.80 16.68
CA ARG A 166 10.87 22.70 16.19
C ARG A 166 9.53 23.18 15.61
N LYS A 167 8.83 24.09 16.30
CA LYS A 167 7.57 24.65 15.81
C LYS A 167 7.76 25.35 14.46
N LYS A 168 8.83 26.15 14.32
CA LYS A 168 9.20 26.80 13.06
C LYS A 168 9.44 25.78 11.95
N ARG A 169 10.29 24.77 12.20
CA ARG A 169 10.54 23.67 11.25
C ARG A 169 9.27 22.94 10.84
N LYS A 170 8.34 22.72 11.77
CA LYS A 170 7.03 22.09 11.48
C LYS A 170 6.18 22.94 10.55
N ILE A 171 6.11 24.25 10.77
CA ILE A 171 5.36 25.17 9.89
C ILE A 171 5.94 25.14 8.48
N GLU A 172 7.27 25.26 8.36
CA GLU A 172 7.97 25.22 7.06
C GLU A 172 7.74 23.88 6.33
N CYS A 173 7.82 22.76 7.06
CA CYS A 173 7.57 21.42 6.52
C CYS A 173 6.13 21.29 5.97
N VAL A 174 5.13 21.77 6.71
CA VAL A 174 3.73 21.71 6.29
C VAL A 174 3.51 22.60 5.06
N GLN A 175 4.07 23.81 5.04
CA GLN A 175 3.95 24.74 3.91
C GLN A 175 4.54 24.13 2.64
N GLU A 176 5.74 23.54 2.73
CA GLU A 176 6.41 22.91 1.59
C GLU A 176 5.65 21.67 1.12
N ARG A 177 5.17 20.82 2.03
CA ARG A 177 4.28 19.70 1.67
C ARG A 177 3.06 20.17 0.89
N MET A 178 2.38 21.22 1.36
CA MET A 178 1.20 21.76 0.69
C MET A 178 1.53 22.34 -0.70
N ARG A 179 2.73 22.89 -0.90
CA ARG A 179 3.22 23.33 -2.21
C ARG A 179 3.47 22.14 -3.13
N LEU A 180 4.21 21.13 -2.67
CA LEU A 180 4.52 19.90 -3.41
C LEU A 180 3.27 19.12 -3.81
N LYS A 181 2.28 19.05 -2.92
CA LYS A 181 1.00 18.40 -3.19
C LYS A 181 0.20 19.10 -4.29
N ARG A 182 0.28 20.45 -4.37
CA ARG A 182 -0.35 21.24 -5.44
C ARG A 182 0.36 21.08 -6.78
N MET A 183 1.68 20.92 -6.77
CA MET A 183 2.47 20.75 -8.01
C MET A 183 2.42 19.33 -8.57
N ARG A 184 2.08 18.33 -7.74
CA ARG A 184 2.01 16.94 -8.19
C ARG A 184 0.85 16.81 -9.18
N PRO A 185 1.10 16.53 -10.47
CA PRO A 185 0.01 16.26 -11.41
C PRO A 185 -0.80 15.07 -10.87
N GLU A 186 -2.11 15.08 -11.06
CA GLU A 186 -2.93 13.89 -10.83
C GLU A 186 -2.39 12.79 -11.72
N THR A 187 -1.50 11.96 -11.19
CA THR A 187 -0.98 10.84 -11.95
C THR A 187 -2.18 9.94 -12.19
N THR A 188 -2.63 9.89 -13.45
CA THR A 188 -3.27 8.74 -14.07
C THR A 188 -2.29 7.57 -14.06
N THR A 189 -1.79 7.20 -12.88
CA THR A 189 -1.04 5.97 -12.70
C THR A 189 -2.00 4.84 -13.03
N THR A 190 -1.56 3.93 -13.88
CA THR A 190 -2.19 2.64 -14.16
C THR A 190 -2.65 1.92 -12.89
N PHE A 191 -2.00 2.18 -11.75
CA PHE A 191 -2.38 1.70 -10.42
C PHE A 191 -3.58 2.43 -9.77
N ALA A 192 -3.79 3.72 -10.02
CA ALA A 192 -5.00 4.44 -9.58
C ALA A 192 -6.24 3.99 -10.38
N ASN A 193 -6.06 3.70 -11.67
CA ASN A 193 -7.07 3.01 -12.49
C ASN A 193 -7.26 1.56 -12.05
N PHE A 194 -6.20 0.87 -11.62
CA PHE A 194 -6.29 -0.46 -11.01
C PHE A 194 -7.10 -0.43 -9.71
N ARG A 195 -6.88 0.53 -8.80
CA ARG A 195 -7.70 0.69 -7.59
C ARG A 195 -9.15 1.05 -7.90
N ARG A 196 -9.42 1.88 -8.92
CA ARG A 196 -10.80 2.13 -9.40
C ARG A 196 -11.46 0.85 -9.94
N ASN A 197 -10.72 0.02 -10.67
CA ASN A 197 -11.22 -1.25 -11.20
C ASN A 197 -11.40 -2.33 -10.11
N VAL A 198 -10.49 -2.38 -9.13
CA VAL A 198 -10.59 -3.27 -7.95
C VAL A 198 -11.70 -2.82 -7.01
N ALA A 199 -11.95 -1.51 -6.85
CA ALA A 199 -13.07 -0.98 -6.09
C ALA A 199 -14.44 -1.26 -6.73
N ARG A 200 -14.47 -1.62 -8.03
CA ARG A 200 -15.70 -2.09 -8.71
C ARG A 200 -15.96 -3.59 -8.50
N VAL A 201 -15.04 -4.33 -7.88
CA VAL A 201 -15.24 -5.72 -7.49
C VAL A 201 -15.65 -5.75 -6.02
N VAL A 202 -16.86 -6.23 -5.74
CA VAL A 202 -17.27 -6.46 -4.35
C VAL A 202 -16.71 -7.79 -3.90
N LEU A 203 -15.63 -7.71 -3.14
CA LEU A 203 -15.21 -8.79 -2.25
C LEU A 203 -16.05 -8.63 -0.98
N TYR A 204 -17.12 -9.42 -0.85
CA TYR A 204 -17.87 -9.56 0.40
C TYR A 204 -16.98 -10.27 1.43
N ALA A 205 -16.15 -9.51 2.15
CA ALA A 205 -15.76 -9.73 3.55
C ALA A 205 -14.67 -8.73 3.95
N ASN A 206 -15.05 -7.75 4.78
CA ASN A 206 -14.20 -6.90 5.65
C ASN A 206 -12.68 -7.10 5.48
N MET A 207 -12.02 -6.18 4.76
CA MET A 207 -10.62 -6.29 4.35
C MET A 207 -9.75 -5.21 5.02
N ARG A 208 -9.26 -5.47 6.24
CA ARG A 208 -8.19 -4.67 6.86
C ARG A 208 -6.77 -5.17 6.51
N SER A 209 -6.63 -6.27 5.76
CA SER A 209 -5.32 -6.90 5.53
C SER A 209 -5.32 -7.97 4.42
N ARG A 210 -5.57 -7.63 3.14
CA ARG A 210 -5.40 -8.58 2.02
C ARG A 210 -4.79 -7.90 0.78
N PHE A 211 -3.91 -8.63 0.09
CA PHE A 211 -3.10 -8.16 -1.05
C PHE A 211 -3.40 -8.99 -2.30
N LEU A 212 -3.50 -8.33 -3.46
CA LEU A 212 -3.47 -8.98 -4.78
C LEU A 212 -2.07 -8.81 -5.34
N GLU A 213 -1.37 -9.91 -5.61
CA GLU A 213 -0.04 -9.84 -6.21
C GLU A 213 -0.14 -9.99 -7.74
N PRO A 214 0.53 -9.13 -8.52
CA PRO A 214 0.64 -9.32 -9.96
C PRO A 214 1.45 -10.59 -10.24
N VAL A 215 0.99 -11.42 -11.17
CA VAL A 215 1.76 -12.57 -11.62
C VAL A 215 2.82 -12.09 -12.60
N VAL A 216 3.98 -11.67 -12.08
CA VAL A 216 5.14 -11.33 -12.90
C VAL A 216 5.56 -12.60 -13.66
N ALA A 217 5.60 -12.53 -14.98
CA ALA A 217 6.15 -13.60 -15.79
C ALA A 217 7.62 -13.82 -15.39
N PRO A 218 8.11 -15.07 -15.22
CA PRO A 218 9.54 -15.28 -15.18
C PRO A 218 10.14 -14.69 -16.47
N PRO A 219 11.32 -14.04 -16.41
CA PRO A 219 12.01 -13.62 -17.61
C PRO A 219 12.20 -14.86 -18.49
N ASP A 220 11.87 -14.72 -19.78
CA ASP A 220 12.12 -15.75 -20.77
C ASP A 220 13.61 -16.09 -20.68
N ARG A 221 13.92 -17.33 -20.29
CA ARG A 221 15.31 -17.82 -20.33
C ARG A 221 15.64 -17.99 -21.81
N GLU A 222 16.60 -17.19 -22.27
CA GLU A 222 17.37 -17.45 -23.50
C GLU A 222 17.99 -18.85 -23.49
#